data_AF-A0AAW8TKP2-F1
#
_entry.id   AF-A0AAW8TKP2-F1
#
_cell.length_a   1.000
_cell.length_b   1.000
_cell.length_c   1.000
_cell.angle_alpha   90.00
_cell.angle_beta   90.00
_cell.angle_gamma   90.00
#
_symmetry.space_group_name_H-M   'P 1'
#
loop_
_entity.id
_entity.type
_entity.pdbx_description
1 polymer ?
#
loop_
_entity_poly.entity_id
_entity_poly.type
_entity_poly.pdbx_seq_one_letter_code
_entity_poly.pdbx_strand_id
1 'polypeptide(L)'
;MKETSFLLLQAQLLELFPNEGLHQLAIYEDQAGNILIFSTRGLHVLEEDDLTKKPRNIYFTPDCLKPFALRQRDGIFELIVETLKNRVFVLAFPDQTDAHQALQTLVDLLMERTI
;
A
#
# COMPACT_ATOMS: atom_id res chain seq x y z
N MET A 1 -7.45 -4.42 -18.53
CA MET A 1 -6.59 -4.85 -17.42
C MET A 1 -5.50 -5.76 -17.99
N LYS A 2 -4.22 -5.47 -17.73
CA LYS A 2 -3.09 -6.27 -18.24
C LYS A 2 -2.77 -7.39 -17.24
N GLU A 3 -3.12 -8.63 -17.58
CA GLU A 3 -2.79 -9.84 -16.78
C GLU A 3 -1.28 -9.98 -16.50
N THR A 4 -0.43 -9.34 -17.30
CA THR A 4 1.03 -9.37 -17.16
C THR A 4 1.54 -8.62 -15.93
N SER A 5 0.88 -7.53 -15.53
CA SER A 5 1.29 -6.74 -14.36
C SER A 5 1.03 -7.53 -13.07
N PHE A 6 -0.10 -8.25 -13.00
CA PHE A 6 -0.48 -9.06 -11.84
C PHE A 6 0.46 -10.25 -11.60
N LEU A 7 0.90 -10.93 -12.66
CA LEU A 7 1.87 -12.03 -12.52
C LEU A 7 3.26 -11.55 -12.08
N LEU A 8 3.71 -10.38 -12.58
CA LEU A 8 4.96 -9.75 -12.15
C LEU A 8 4.91 -9.31 -10.68
N LEU A 9 3.75 -8.81 -10.23
CA LEU A 9 3.48 -8.52 -8.83
C LEU A 9 3.54 -9.77 -7.96
N GLN A 10 2.88 -10.85 -8.39
CA GLN A 10 2.83 -12.08 -7.62
C GLN A 10 4.23 -12.68 -7.43
N ALA A 11 5.06 -12.68 -8.48
CA ALA A 11 6.43 -13.14 -8.40
C ALA A 11 7.27 -12.30 -7.41
N GLN A 12 7.16 -10.97 -7.46
CA GLN A 12 7.85 -10.08 -6.52
C GLN A 12 7.35 -10.21 -5.09
N LEU A 13 6.04 -10.37 -4.89
CA LEU A 13 5.46 -10.61 -3.58
C LEU A 13 5.99 -11.93 -2.98
N LEU A 14 6.08 -12.99 -3.77
CA LEU A 14 6.65 -14.27 -3.35
C LEU A 14 8.16 -14.16 -3.04
N GLU A 15 8.92 -13.34 -3.78
CA GLU A 15 10.34 -13.11 -3.50
C GLU A 15 10.57 -12.23 -2.26
N LEU A 16 9.73 -11.22 -2.04
CA LEU A 16 9.85 -10.28 -0.92
C LEU A 16 9.32 -10.87 0.39
N PHE A 17 8.29 -11.72 0.30
CA PHE A 17 7.62 -12.34 1.44
C PHE A 17 7.60 -13.87 1.31
N PRO A 18 8.76 -14.54 1.26
CA PRO A 18 8.81 -16.00 1.05
C PRO A 18 8.30 -16.80 2.27
N ASN A 19 8.23 -16.18 3.45
CA ASN A 19 7.86 -16.81 4.72
C ASN A 19 6.70 -16.12 5.46
N GLU A 20 6.18 -15.01 4.93
CA GLU A 20 5.00 -14.36 5.50
C GLU A 20 3.80 -14.75 4.64
N GLY A 21 2.78 -15.33 5.27
CA GLY A 21 1.56 -15.66 4.57
C GLY A 21 0.98 -14.38 3.96
N LEU A 22 0.72 -14.38 2.65
CA LEU A 22 0.12 -13.26 1.90
C LEU A 22 -1.14 -12.68 2.57
N HIS A 23 -1.78 -13.45 3.45
CA HIS A 23 -2.88 -13.03 4.32
C HIS A 23 -2.54 -11.91 5.32
N GLN A 24 -1.26 -11.63 5.55
CA GLN A 24 -0.77 -10.54 6.42
C GLN A 24 -0.29 -9.32 5.62
N LEU A 25 -0.54 -9.29 4.31
CA LEU A 25 -0.19 -8.17 3.45
C LEU A 25 -1.46 -7.49 2.97
N ALA A 26 -1.55 -6.18 3.18
CA ALA A 26 -2.62 -5.38 2.60
C ALA A 26 -2.08 -4.70 1.33
N ILE A 27 -2.67 -5.04 0.18
CA ILE A 27 -2.22 -4.56 -1.13
C ILE A 27 -3.29 -3.62 -1.68
N TYR A 28 -2.88 -2.40 -1.99
CA TYR A 28 -3.75 -1.37 -2.54
C TYR A 28 -3.08 -0.69 -3.73
N GLU A 29 -3.88 -0.23 -4.68
CA GLU A 29 -3.43 0.59 -5.79
C GLU A 29 -3.80 2.06 -5.52
N ASP A 30 -2.83 2.95 -5.66
CA ASP A 30 -3.02 4.38 -5.51
C ASP A 30 -3.59 5.00 -6.79
N GLN A 31 -4.15 6.22 -6.69
CA GLN A 31 -4.69 6.94 -7.85
C GLN A 31 -3.65 7.19 -8.97
N ALA A 32 -2.35 7.26 -8.65
CA ALA A 32 -1.27 7.37 -9.61
C ALA A 32 -0.85 6.01 -10.23
N GLY A 33 -1.50 4.90 -9.84
CA GLY A 33 -1.24 3.56 -10.37
C GLY A 33 -0.05 2.85 -9.72
N ASN A 34 0.48 3.39 -8.60
CA ASN A 34 1.50 2.69 -7.82
C ASN A 34 0.85 1.68 -6.88
N ILE A 35 1.55 0.60 -6.63
CA ILE A 35 1.02 -0.49 -5.80
C ILE A 35 1.69 -0.42 -4.44
N LEU A 36 0.86 -0.22 -3.43
CA LEU A 36 1.23 -0.11 -2.04
C LEU A 36 0.96 -1.45 -1.37
N ILE A 37 2.01 -2.07 -0.85
CA ILE A 37 1.97 -3.32 -0.12
C ILE A 37 2.35 -3.01 1.32
N PHE A 38 1.37 -3.06 2.19
CA PHE A 38 1.55 -2.89 3.63
C PHE A 38 1.77 -4.25 4.27
N SER A 39 2.79 -4.32 5.11
CA SER A 39 3.19 -5.50 5.86
C SER A 39 3.46 -5.11 7.31
N THR A 40 3.59 -6.10 8.19
CA THR A 40 3.99 -5.90 9.59
C THR A 40 5.37 -5.22 9.74
N ARG A 41 6.19 -5.30 8.68
CA ARG A 41 7.53 -4.68 8.64
C ARG A 41 7.52 -3.25 8.16
N GLY A 42 6.45 -2.80 7.49
CA GLY A 42 6.36 -1.49 6.86
C GLY A 42 5.63 -1.51 5.52
N LEU A 43 5.84 -0.44 4.75
CA LEU A 43 5.21 -0.21 3.45
C LEU A 43 6.22 -0.45 2.32
N HIS A 44 5.85 -1.27 1.35
CA HIS A 44 6.54 -1.41 0.08
C HIS A 44 5.72 -0.75 -1.03
N VAL A 45 6.37 0.08 -1.84
CA VAL A 45 5.76 0.77 -2.96
C VAL A 45 6.39 0.25 -4.23
N LEU A 46 5.58 -0.37 -5.08
CA LEU A 46 5.97 -0.79 -6.42
C LEU A 46 5.51 0.28 -7.40
N GLU A 47 6.49 1.00 -7.93
CA GLU A 47 6.30 1.99 -8.99
C GLU A 47 6.70 1.35 -10.33
N GLU A 48 5.90 1.53 -11.39
CA GLU A 48 6.31 1.12 -12.74
C GLU A 48 7.27 2.19 -13.29
N ASP A 49 8.54 1.82 -13.50
CA ASP A 49 9.52 2.74 -14.08
C ASP A 49 9.25 2.93 -15.58
N ASP A 50 8.78 4.11 -15.97
CA ASP A 50 8.34 4.44 -17.34
C ASP A 50 9.46 4.21 -18.39
N LEU A 51 10.74 4.35 -17.99
CA LEU A 51 11.90 4.23 -18.86
C LEU A 51 12.35 2.77 -19.07
N THR A 52 12.32 1.95 -18.02
CA THR A 52 12.83 0.57 -18.07
C THR A 52 11.73 -0.49 -18.09
N LYS A 53 10.48 -0.10 -17.85
CA LYS A 53 9.34 -0.99 -17.56
C LYS A 53 9.65 -2.02 -16.46
N LYS A 54 10.64 -1.73 -15.62
CA LYS A 54 11.01 -2.58 -14.50
C LYS A 54 10.30 -2.06 -13.25
N PRO A 55 9.64 -2.95 -12.50
CA PRO A 55 9.02 -2.57 -11.25
C PRO A 55 10.12 -2.13 -10.27
N ARG A 56 9.99 -0.90 -9.77
CA ARG A 56 10.88 -0.34 -8.76
C ARG A 56 10.23 -0.51 -7.40
N ASN A 57 10.83 -1.33 -6.56
CA ASN A 57 10.41 -1.50 -5.18
C ASN A 57 11.08 -0.46 -4.27
N ILE A 58 10.26 0.30 -3.56
CA ILE A 58 10.70 1.24 -2.54
C ILE A 58 10.11 0.83 -1.20
N TYR A 59 10.99 0.54 -0.26
CA TYR A 59 10.63 0.15 1.09
C TYR A 59 10.68 1.33 2.06
N PHE A 60 9.63 1.47 2.86
CA PHE A 60 9.49 2.42 3.96
C PHE A 60 9.19 1.65 5.24
N THR A 61 10.01 1.87 6.27
CA THR A 61 9.73 1.36 7.62
C THR A 61 8.49 2.05 8.22
N PRO A 62 7.76 1.41 9.15
CA PRO A 62 6.57 1.99 9.79
C PRO A 62 6.88 3.31 10.49
N ASP A 63 8.05 3.43 11.09
CA ASP A 63 8.55 4.65 11.74
C ASP A 63 8.67 5.85 10.78
N CYS A 64 8.77 5.57 9.47
CA CYS A 64 8.81 6.57 8.42
C CYS A 64 7.42 6.92 7.86
N LEU A 65 6.34 6.36 8.39
CA LEU A 65 4.97 6.64 7.97
C LEU A 65 4.33 7.66 8.92
N LYS A 66 3.62 8.62 8.35
CA LYS A 66 2.76 9.53 9.10
C LYS A 66 1.44 8.84 9.41
N PRO A 67 0.68 9.33 10.42
CA PRO A 67 -0.66 8.83 10.69
C PRO A 67 -1.53 8.92 9.44
N PHE A 68 -2.24 7.83 9.16
CA PHE A 68 -3.18 7.74 8.06
C PHE A 68 -4.31 8.74 8.24
N ALA A 69 -4.71 9.38 7.14
CA ALA A 69 -5.81 10.33 7.15
C ALA A 69 -6.87 9.89 6.14
N LEU A 70 -8.13 9.88 6.55
CA LEU A 70 -9.25 9.59 5.67
C LEU A 70 -9.94 10.90 5.30
N ARG A 71 -10.08 11.14 4.00
CA ARG A 71 -10.79 12.28 3.44
C ARG A 71 -11.98 11.80 2.63
N GLN A 72 -12.99 12.64 2.50
CA GLN A 72 -14.09 12.41 1.59
C GLN A 72 -14.14 13.56 0.59
N ARG A 73 -14.13 13.26 -0.70
CA ARG A 73 -14.18 14.25 -1.77
C ARG A 73 -15.05 13.72 -2.91
N ASP A 74 -16.00 14.54 -3.38
CA ASP A 74 -16.92 14.19 -4.49
C ASP A 74 -17.63 12.83 -4.31
N GLY A 75 -17.92 12.44 -3.06
CA GLY A 75 -18.56 11.15 -2.76
C GLY A 75 -17.63 9.94 -2.75
N ILE A 76 -16.32 10.15 -2.94
CA ILE A 76 -15.27 9.12 -2.86
C ILE A 76 -14.53 9.29 -1.54
N PHE A 77 -14.16 8.17 -0.90
CA PHE A 77 -13.36 8.15 0.32
C PHE A 77 -11.90 7.93 -0.03
N GLU A 78 -11.07 8.92 0.28
CA GLU A 78 -9.64 8.95 -0.01
C GLU A 78 -8.84 8.66 1.26
N LEU A 79 -8.18 7.51 1.32
CA LEU A 79 -7.24 7.19 2.39
C LEU A 79 -5.85 7.67 1.98
N ILE A 80 -5.35 8.66 2.72
CA ILE A 80 -4.07 9.31 2.51
C ILE A 80 -3.02 8.61 3.35
N VAL A 81 -2.01 8.10 2.65
CA VAL A 81 -0.83 7.45 3.20
C VAL A 81 0.35 8.37 2.93
N GLU A 82 0.85 9.03 3.97
CA GLU A 82 1.97 9.96 3.84
C GLU A 82 3.22 9.40 4.53
N THR A 83 4.37 9.59 3.89
CA THR A 83 5.68 9.23 4.46
C THR A 83 6.36 10.48 5.02
N LEU A 84 7.26 10.32 5.99
CA LEU A 84 8.11 11.40 6.51
C LEU A 84 8.97 12.08 5.43
N LYS A 85 9.21 11.39 4.31
CA LYS A 85 9.92 11.94 3.14
C LYS A 85 9.01 12.76 2.20
N ASN A 86 7.83 13.19 2.66
CA ASN A 86 6.86 13.95 1.88
C ASN A 86 6.30 13.22 0.64
N ARG A 87 6.40 11.88 0.57
CA ARG A 87 5.62 11.12 -0.41
C ARG A 87 4.22 10.91 0.11
N VAL A 88 3.24 11.18 -0.73
CA VAL A 88 1.82 11.04 -0.45
C VAL A 88 1.24 10.07 -1.44
N PHE A 89 0.53 9.07 -0.94
CA PHE A 89 -0.20 8.11 -1.74
C PHE A 89 -1.68 8.19 -1.35
N VAL A 90 -2.55 8.13 -2.35
CA VAL A 90 -3.99 8.31 -2.14
C VAL A 90 -4.71 7.08 -2.66
N LEU A 91 -5.34 6.35 -1.74
CA LEU A 91 -6.17 5.20 -2.05
C LEU A 91 -7.63 5.65 -2.13
N ALA A 92 -8.28 5.43 -3.27
CA ALA A 92 -9.66 5.83 -3.50
C ALA A 92 -10.61 4.65 -3.27
N PHE A 93 -11.59 4.83 -2.40
CA PHE A 93 -12.62 3.85 -2.09
C PHE A 93 -14.00 4.40 -2.44
N PRO A 94 -14.87 3.59 -3.07
CA PRO A 94 -16.23 4.00 -3.41
C PRO A 94 -17.17 4.04 -2.18
N ASP A 95 -16.85 3.28 -1.12
CA ASP A 95 -17.67 3.19 0.10
C ASP A 95 -16.86 3.60 1.34
N GLN A 96 -17.55 4.19 2.31
CA GLN A 96 -16.96 4.59 3.58
C GLN A 96 -16.49 3.38 4.37
N THR A 97 -17.26 2.30 4.34
CA THR A 97 -17.01 1.07 5.10
C THR A 97 -15.72 0.44 4.63
N ASP A 98 -15.51 0.33 3.32
CA ASP A 98 -14.26 -0.17 2.73
C ASP A 98 -13.07 0.71 3.12
N ALA A 99 -13.21 2.04 3.05
CA ALA A 99 -12.14 2.96 3.41
C ALA A 99 -11.76 2.86 4.90
N HIS A 100 -12.75 2.76 5.78
CA HIS A 100 -12.52 2.57 7.21
C HIS A 100 -11.95 1.19 7.52
N GLN A 101 -12.40 0.14 6.83
CA GLN A 101 -11.88 -1.20 7.02
C GLN A 101 -10.43 -1.30 6.55
N ALA A 102 -10.09 -0.70 5.41
CA ALA A 102 -8.71 -0.58 4.95
C ALA A 102 -7.85 0.19 5.96
N LEU A 103 -8.31 1.35 6.43
CA LEU A 103 -7.63 2.10 7.48
C LEU A 103 -7.38 1.24 8.72
N GLN A 104 -8.38 0.51 9.19
CA GLN A 104 -8.26 -0.36 10.37
C GLN A 104 -7.22 -1.46 10.13
N THR A 105 -7.23 -2.11 8.96
CA THR A 105 -6.22 -3.12 8.59
C THR A 105 -4.82 -2.52 8.55
N LEU A 106 -4.64 -1.31 8.00
CA LEU A 106 -3.32 -0.66 7.97
C LEU A 106 -2.82 -0.32 9.37
N VAL A 107 -3.71 0.18 10.23
CA VAL A 107 -3.38 0.48 11.63
C VAL A 107 -3.01 -0.80 12.36
N ASP A 108 -3.77 -1.88 12.21
CA ASP A 108 -3.51 -3.17 12.84
C ASP A 108 -2.14 -3.73 12.42
N LEU A 109 -1.87 -3.77 11.11
CA LEU A 109 -0.61 -4.25 10.55
C LEU A 109 0.61 -3.46 11.04
N LEU A 110 0.49 -2.14 11.21
CA LEU A 110 1.63 -1.28 11.52
C LEU A 110 1.76 -0.95 13.01
N MET A 111 0.70 -1.15 13.80
CA MET A 111 0.67 -0.86 15.24
C MET A 111 0.71 -2.12 16.12
N GLU A 112 0.80 -3.33 15.55
CA GLU A 112 1.04 -4.61 16.27
C GLU A 112 2.38 -4.68 17.06
N ARG A 113 3.05 -3.55 17.30
CA ARG A 113 4.27 -3.43 18.13
C ARG A 113 4.02 -2.80 19.51
N THR A 114 2.83 -2.98 20.09
CA THR A 114 2.58 -2.50 21.45
C THR A 114 2.02 -3.59 22.34
N ILE A 115 2.84 -4.59 22.67
CA ILE A 115 2.74 -5.35 23.93
C ILE A 115 4.15 -5.64 24.45
#